data_AF-A0A2G5UD20-F1
#
_entry.id   AF-A0A2G5UD20-F1
#
_cell.length_a   1.000
_cell.length_b   1.000
_cell.length_c   1.000
_cell.angle_alpha   90.00
_cell.angle_beta   90.00
_cell.angle_gamma   90.00
#
_symmetry.space_group_name_H-M   'P 1'
#
loop_
_entity.id
_entity.type
_entity.pdbx_description
1 polymer ?
#
loop_
_entity_poly.entity_id
_entity_poly.type
_entity_poly.pdbx_seq_one_letter_code
_entity_poly.pdbx_strand_id
1 'polypeptide(L)'
;MNLLLWLLPLCVVSTDPTTIAQPSEPELPTVIQEKIPDSLSAFGIPGHMWRCGSGEYITSQVIRVINNTCPLAAVEFNHCCAVHDDCYSNRRGQDICDEQFCGCLEYQAKNNPEAGKCGPMAKLACNGVKTYGQAAYENSLGHSEVNPEEKWIPEEIPHISRDFEKVYDACKTQTATIGSCALNSDMCYRNPSILPKQACVLNLIRCLDSTRQDRNPDENCDVAIEEVLWKLVSTKEQKPENSDGESGDLNILAMQGVLKNQTFVKKIYLQIVHATSSFSWIVYFCIVFSCILCSVILLIAALRNGENEDYGRRRRYDDDVINVRVTSTSSGVDSKKTSTTSEASEMSKKSPSSKK
;
A
#
# COMPACT_ATOMS: atom_id res chain seq x y z
N MET A 1 22.77 -37.22 14.28
CA MET A 1 22.98 -37.42 12.82
C MET A 1 22.10 -38.59 12.41
N ASN A 2 20.87 -38.32 11.96
CA ASN A 2 19.97 -39.33 11.41
C ASN A 2 19.55 -38.87 10.02
N LEU A 3 20.20 -39.47 9.02
CA LEU A 3 19.75 -39.54 7.64
C LEU A 3 18.40 -40.27 7.63
N LEU A 4 17.31 -39.56 7.40
CA LEU A 4 16.03 -40.13 6.98
C LEU A 4 16.01 -40.09 5.45
N LEU A 5 16.41 -41.18 4.79
CA LEU A 5 15.56 -42.30 4.34
C LEU A 5 14.48 -41.86 3.34
N TRP A 6 14.72 -42.33 2.10
CA TRP A 6 13.83 -42.50 0.93
C TRP A 6 13.86 -41.42 -0.16
N LEU A 7 14.86 -41.61 -1.03
CA LEU A 7 14.70 -41.55 -2.48
C LEU A 7 13.59 -42.52 -2.93
N LEU A 8 12.68 -42.03 -3.79
CA LEU A 8 11.94 -42.69 -4.89
C LEU A 8 11.46 -44.15 -4.72
N PRO A 9 10.19 -44.47 -5.07
CA PRO A 9 9.89 -45.72 -5.74
C PRO A 9 10.06 -45.54 -7.26
N LEU A 10 11.02 -46.28 -7.80
CA LEU A 10 11.18 -46.57 -9.22
C LEU A 10 9.85 -47.11 -9.79
N CYS A 11 9.40 -46.53 -10.91
CA CYS A 11 8.43 -47.19 -11.79
C CYS A 11 9.08 -48.46 -12.36
N VAL A 12 8.62 -49.63 -11.91
CA VAL A 12 8.99 -50.92 -12.53
C VAL A 12 8.06 -51.15 -13.71
N VAL A 13 8.58 -50.96 -14.92
CA VAL A 13 7.97 -51.50 -16.15
C VAL A 13 8.44 -52.95 -16.27
N SER A 14 7.52 -53.90 -16.18
CA SER A 14 7.80 -55.32 -16.43
C SER A 14 7.15 -55.75 -17.74
N THR A 15 7.98 -56.12 -18.70
CA THR A 15 7.61 -56.83 -19.93
C THR A 15 7.99 -58.31 -19.75
N ASP A 16 7.03 -59.20 -19.63
CA ASP A 16 6.83 -60.31 -20.59
C ASP A 16 5.67 -61.25 -20.18
N PRO A 17 5.06 -61.95 -21.15
CA PRO A 17 3.81 -62.67 -20.98
C PRO A 17 4.02 -64.13 -20.55
N THR A 18 2.93 -64.74 -20.05
CA THR A 18 2.52 -66.16 -20.19
C THR A 18 2.19 -66.87 -18.86
N THR A 19 0.88 -67.05 -18.68
CA THR A 19 0.17 -68.20 -18.07
C THR A 19 0.07 -68.39 -16.55
N ILE A 20 -1.09 -67.94 -16.05
CA ILE A 20 -2.06 -68.59 -15.14
C ILE A 20 -1.51 -69.46 -13.99
N ALA A 21 -1.46 -68.86 -12.82
CA ALA A 21 -2.00 -69.43 -11.59
C ALA A 21 -2.56 -68.27 -10.77
N GLN A 22 -3.86 -68.28 -10.41
CA GLN A 22 -4.46 -67.28 -9.51
C GLN A 22 -3.78 -67.37 -8.15
N PRO A 23 -3.03 -66.35 -7.71
CA PRO A 23 -2.63 -66.22 -6.32
C PRO A 23 -3.75 -65.49 -5.59
N SER A 24 -4.09 -65.96 -4.39
CA SER A 24 -4.88 -65.19 -3.43
C SER A 24 -4.36 -63.76 -3.36
N GLU A 25 -5.24 -62.80 -3.64
CA GLU A 25 -5.00 -61.37 -3.58
C GLU A 25 -4.26 -61.02 -2.28
N PRO A 26 -3.01 -60.53 -2.33
CA PRO A 26 -2.39 -59.99 -1.14
C PRO A 26 -3.19 -58.75 -0.74
N GLU A 27 -3.80 -58.78 0.44
CA GLU A 27 -4.45 -57.62 1.04
C GLU A 27 -3.46 -56.45 0.99
N LEU A 28 -3.77 -55.46 0.15
CA LEU A 28 -3.03 -54.22 0.05
C LEU A 28 -2.95 -53.63 1.47
N PRO A 29 -1.75 -53.33 2.00
CA PRO A 29 -1.64 -52.79 3.34
C PRO A 29 -2.50 -51.53 3.42
N THR A 30 -3.44 -51.53 4.36
CA THR A 30 -4.32 -50.41 4.68
C THR A 30 -3.45 -49.16 4.82
N VAL A 31 -3.45 -48.30 3.80
CA VAL A 31 -2.79 -47.01 3.85
C VAL A 31 -3.42 -46.29 5.03
N ILE A 32 -2.66 -46.12 6.11
CA ILE A 32 -3.07 -45.30 7.24
C ILE A 32 -3.28 -43.92 6.64
N GLN A 33 -4.55 -43.52 6.45
CA GLN A 33 -4.91 -42.16 6.05
C GLN A 33 -4.44 -41.24 7.18
N GLU A 34 -3.21 -40.75 7.05
CA GLU A 34 -2.61 -39.86 8.01
C GLU A 34 -3.34 -38.52 7.91
N LYS A 35 -4.22 -38.25 8.88
CA LYS A 35 -5.00 -37.01 8.94
C LYS A 35 -4.05 -35.82 8.83
N ILE A 36 -4.31 -34.95 7.85
CA ILE A 36 -3.55 -33.70 7.66
C ILE A 36 -3.61 -32.91 8.98
N PRO A 37 -2.45 -32.50 9.53
CA PRO A 37 -2.42 -31.69 10.74
C PRO A 37 -3.16 -30.37 10.50
N ASP A 38 -3.86 -29.90 11.52
CA ASP A 38 -4.68 -28.70 11.41
C ASP A 38 -3.80 -27.44 11.37
N SER A 39 -3.70 -26.82 10.19
CA SER A 39 -2.95 -25.57 9.98
C SER A 39 -3.55 -24.38 10.74
N LEU A 40 -4.85 -24.43 11.07
CA LEU A 40 -5.52 -23.36 11.80
C LEU A 40 -5.03 -23.34 13.25
N SER A 41 -5.02 -24.48 13.93
CA SER A 41 -4.47 -24.57 15.28
C SER A 41 -2.96 -24.40 15.33
N ALA A 42 -2.21 -24.85 14.31
CA ALA A 42 -0.76 -24.71 14.29
C ALA A 42 -0.29 -23.27 14.02
N PHE A 43 -0.93 -22.57 13.08
CA PHE A 43 -0.41 -21.31 12.53
C PHE A 43 -1.43 -20.18 12.49
N GLY A 44 -2.71 -20.43 12.77
CA GLY A 44 -3.79 -19.49 12.52
C GLY A 44 -4.19 -19.39 11.04
N ILE A 45 -3.75 -20.33 10.19
CA ILE A 45 -4.04 -20.35 8.75
C ILE A 45 -5.14 -21.38 8.48
N PRO A 46 -6.33 -20.98 7.99
CA PRO A 46 -7.38 -21.92 7.63
C PRO A 46 -6.88 -22.96 6.63
N GLY A 47 -7.36 -24.21 6.73
CA GLY A 47 -6.89 -25.32 5.88
C GLY A 47 -7.01 -25.04 4.37
N HIS A 48 -8.09 -24.37 3.94
CA HIS A 48 -8.28 -23.99 2.53
C HIS A 48 -7.37 -22.84 2.07
N MET A 49 -6.71 -22.13 3.00
CA MET A 49 -5.72 -21.09 2.72
C MET A 49 -4.29 -21.62 2.77
N TRP A 50 -4.09 -22.88 3.17
CA TRP A 50 -2.79 -23.51 3.16
C TRP A 50 -2.42 -23.99 1.74
N ARG A 51 -1.31 -23.50 1.21
CA ARG A 51 -0.86 -23.70 -0.17
C ARG A 51 0.41 -24.55 -0.28
N CYS A 52 1.16 -24.73 0.80
CA CYS A 52 2.37 -25.54 0.72
C CYS A 52 2.11 -27.06 0.71
N GLY A 53 2.48 -27.70 -0.40
CA GLY A 53 2.51 -29.16 -0.55
C GLY A 53 1.72 -29.65 -1.75
N SER A 54 2.02 -30.87 -2.22
CA SER A 54 1.33 -31.50 -3.35
C SER A 54 0.65 -32.79 -2.88
N GLY A 55 -0.65 -32.72 -2.64
CA GLY A 55 -1.44 -33.82 -2.10
C GLY A 55 -1.29 -34.01 -0.59
N GLU A 56 -2.18 -34.82 0.00
CA GLU A 56 -2.37 -34.91 1.46
C GLU A 56 -1.09 -35.26 2.23
N TYR A 57 -0.32 -36.23 1.73
CA TYR A 57 0.90 -36.69 2.39
C TYR A 57 1.97 -35.59 2.46
N ILE A 58 2.29 -34.95 1.33
CA ILE A 58 3.31 -33.90 1.30
C ILE A 58 2.85 -32.69 2.11
N THR A 59 1.59 -32.27 1.97
CA THR A 59 1.02 -31.19 2.78
C THR A 59 1.13 -31.48 4.28
N SER A 60 0.81 -32.71 4.71
CA SER A 60 0.95 -33.14 6.10
C SER A 60 2.39 -33.03 6.61
N GLN A 61 3.37 -33.52 5.82
CA GLN A 61 4.78 -33.44 6.20
C GLN A 61 5.28 -31.99 6.27
N VAL A 62 4.90 -31.14 5.32
CA VAL A 62 5.32 -29.73 5.32
C VAL A 62 4.77 -29.00 6.55
N ILE A 63 3.50 -29.18 6.89
CA ILE A 63 2.89 -28.59 8.09
C ILE A 63 3.65 -29.03 9.34
N ARG A 64 3.95 -30.33 9.49
CA ARG A 64 4.70 -30.84 10.65
C ARG A 64 6.10 -30.24 10.75
N VAL A 65 6.82 -30.19 9.63
CA VAL A 65 8.19 -29.66 9.61
C VAL A 65 8.21 -28.18 9.98
N ILE A 66 7.31 -27.38 9.41
CA ILE A 66 7.21 -25.94 9.72
C ILE A 66 6.83 -25.75 11.19
N ASN A 67 5.83 -26.47 11.70
CA ASN A 67 5.38 -26.36 13.09
C ASN A 67 6.50 -26.67 14.10
N ASN A 68 7.31 -27.68 13.80
CA ASN A 68 8.41 -28.09 14.69
C ASN A 68 9.66 -27.21 14.57
N THR A 69 9.80 -26.42 13.50
CA THR A 69 11.07 -25.75 13.17
C THR A 69 10.97 -24.23 13.21
N CYS A 70 9.96 -23.65 12.54
CA CYS A 70 9.76 -22.20 12.40
C CYS A 70 8.26 -21.84 12.30
N PRO A 71 7.43 -22.15 13.30
CA PRO A 71 5.98 -21.95 13.20
C PRO A 71 5.59 -20.48 12.93
N LEU A 72 6.38 -19.53 13.43
CA LEU A 72 6.15 -18.10 13.25
C LEU A 72 6.48 -17.60 11.82
N ALA A 73 7.20 -18.38 11.01
CA ALA A 73 7.47 -18.09 9.60
C ALA A 73 6.49 -18.78 8.64
N ALA A 74 5.53 -19.56 9.17
CA ALA A 74 4.61 -20.36 8.37
C ALA A 74 3.83 -19.52 7.35
N VAL A 75 3.37 -18.33 7.75
CA VAL A 75 2.57 -17.44 6.90
C VAL A 75 3.37 -16.93 5.69
N GLU A 76 4.64 -16.59 5.89
CA GLU A 76 5.54 -16.11 4.83
C GLU A 76 5.93 -17.24 3.87
N PHE A 77 6.18 -18.45 4.38
CA PHE A 77 6.45 -19.62 3.56
C PHE A 77 5.20 -20.03 2.76
N ASN A 78 4.03 -19.97 3.38
CA ASN A 78 2.75 -20.24 2.72
C ASN A 78 2.48 -19.26 1.58
N HIS A 79 2.85 -17.99 1.74
CA HIS A 79 2.79 -17.01 0.66
C HIS A 79 3.72 -17.37 -0.52
N CYS A 80 4.96 -17.81 -0.27
CA CYS A 80 5.84 -18.31 -1.34
C CYS A 80 5.21 -19.47 -2.12
N CYS A 81 4.53 -20.40 -1.42
CA CYS A 81 3.81 -21.50 -2.07
C CYS A 81 2.62 -21.00 -2.89
N ALA A 82 1.85 -20.02 -2.39
CA ALA A 82 0.73 -19.44 -3.13
C ALA A 82 1.16 -18.79 -4.47
N VAL A 83 2.30 -18.07 -4.45
CA VAL A 83 2.91 -17.50 -5.67
C VAL A 83 3.33 -18.59 -6.65
N HIS A 84 3.92 -19.67 -6.13
CA HIS A 84 4.37 -20.82 -6.94
C HIS A 84 3.19 -21.56 -7.59
N ASP A 85 2.12 -21.83 -6.83
CA ASP A 85 0.90 -22.48 -7.30
C ASP A 85 0.24 -21.67 -8.44
N ASP A 86 0.16 -20.34 -8.30
CA ASP A 86 -0.34 -19.48 -9.36
C ASP A 86 0.60 -19.50 -10.58
N CYS A 87 1.92 -19.46 -10.38
CA CYS A 87 2.87 -19.55 -11.48
C CYS A 87 2.73 -20.86 -12.26
N TYR A 88 2.59 -21.98 -11.55
CA TYR A 88 2.36 -23.31 -12.10
C TYR A 88 1.06 -23.37 -12.89
N SER A 89 -0.04 -22.97 -12.27
CA SER A 89 -1.37 -23.04 -12.88
C SER A 89 -1.51 -22.20 -14.15
N ASN A 90 -0.72 -21.13 -14.25
CA ASN A 90 -0.64 -20.27 -15.44
C ASN A 90 0.42 -20.68 -16.47
N ARG A 91 1.13 -21.78 -16.23
CA ARG A 91 2.12 -22.33 -17.16
C ARG A 91 3.19 -21.33 -17.58
N ARG A 92 3.68 -20.51 -16.64
CA ARG A 92 4.71 -19.50 -16.93
C ARG A 92 6.11 -20.08 -17.20
N GLY A 93 6.28 -21.37 -16.94
CA GLY A 93 7.50 -22.14 -17.19
C GLY A 93 7.99 -22.70 -15.87
N GLN A 94 8.18 -24.03 -15.79
CA GLN A 94 8.53 -24.69 -14.53
C GLN A 94 9.80 -24.10 -13.92
N ASP A 95 10.88 -23.98 -14.69
CA ASP A 95 12.17 -23.47 -14.21
C ASP A 95 12.06 -22.04 -13.64
N ILE A 96 11.25 -21.18 -14.28
CA ILE A 96 11.02 -19.80 -13.85
C ILE A 96 10.26 -19.80 -12.52
N CYS A 97 9.16 -20.57 -12.44
CA CYS A 97 8.36 -20.69 -11.23
C CYS A 97 9.20 -21.24 -10.06
N ASP A 98 10.01 -22.27 -10.32
CA ASP A 98 10.86 -22.91 -9.32
C ASP A 98 11.97 -21.96 -8.85
N GLU A 99 12.59 -21.18 -9.75
CA GLU A 99 13.57 -20.16 -9.34
C GLU A 99 12.94 -19.06 -8.48
N GLN A 100 11.75 -18.56 -8.84
CA GLN A 100 11.04 -17.57 -8.04
C GLN A 100 10.66 -18.12 -6.67
N PHE A 101 10.16 -19.36 -6.60
CA PHE A 101 9.85 -20.04 -5.35
C PHE A 101 11.08 -20.21 -4.46
N CYS A 102 12.18 -20.72 -5.02
CA CYS A 102 13.45 -20.86 -4.32
C CYS A 102 13.93 -19.50 -3.78
N GLY A 103 13.91 -18.46 -4.60
CA GLY A 103 14.31 -17.11 -4.21
C GLY A 103 13.46 -16.55 -3.07
N CYS A 104 12.14 -16.79 -3.11
CA CYS A 104 11.21 -16.40 -2.04
C CYS A 104 11.56 -17.11 -0.72
N LEU A 105 11.70 -18.44 -0.74
CA LEU A 105 12.02 -19.21 0.47
C LEU A 105 13.39 -18.83 1.05
N GLU A 106 14.41 -18.64 0.21
CA GLU A 106 15.74 -18.21 0.64
C GLU A 106 15.73 -16.80 1.23
N TYR A 107 14.98 -15.88 0.61
CA TYR A 107 14.80 -14.54 1.14
C TYR A 107 14.15 -14.58 2.52
N GLN A 108 13.08 -15.35 2.70
CA GLN A 108 12.40 -15.47 3.98
C GLN A 108 13.29 -16.12 5.03
N ALA A 109 13.93 -17.26 4.71
CA ALA A 109 14.86 -17.93 5.63
C ALA A 109 16.04 -17.05 6.08
N LYS A 110 16.48 -16.11 5.23
CA LYS A 110 17.61 -15.22 5.52
C LYS A 110 17.20 -13.96 6.27
N ASN A 111 16.07 -13.36 5.92
CA ASN A 111 15.70 -12.01 6.37
C ASN A 111 14.60 -11.99 7.43
N ASN A 112 13.82 -13.06 7.57
CA ASN A 112 12.85 -13.18 8.65
C ASN A 112 13.54 -13.78 9.90
N PRO A 113 13.63 -13.04 11.02
CA PRO A 113 14.24 -13.53 12.26
C PRO A 113 13.64 -14.85 12.75
N GLU A 114 12.35 -15.05 12.50
CA GLU A 114 11.60 -16.24 12.90
C GLU A 114 11.82 -17.45 11.98
N ALA A 115 12.42 -17.23 10.80
CA ALA A 115 12.65 -18.26 9.80
C ALA A 115 14.07 -18.84 9.83
N GLY A 116 14.96 -18.35 10.70
CA GLY A 116 16.38 -18.73 10.68
C GLY A 116 16.64 -20.25 10.77
N LYS A 117 15.77 -20.99 11.45
CA LYS A 117 15.85 -22.46 11.56
C LYS A 117 15.33 -23.22 10.34
N CYS A 118 14.57 -22.55 9.46
CA CYS A 118 13.96 -23.17 8.28
C CYS A 118 14.81 -23.12 7.02
N GLY A 119 16.01 -22.54 7.07
CA GLY A 119 16.95 -22.54 5.94
C GLY A 119 17.22 -23.92 5.30
N PRO A 120 17.47 -24.99 6.09
CA PRO A 120 17.62 -26.33 5.53
C PRO A 120 16.35 -26.83 4.84
N MET A 121 15.17 -26.56 5.40
CA MET A 121 13.89 -26.94 4.78
C MET A 121 13.63 -26.15 3.50
N ALA A 122 13.88 -24.84 3.49
CA ALA A 122 13.78 -24.00 2.30
C ALA A 122 14.61 -24.58 1.13
N LYS A 123 15.86 -25.00 1.41
CA LYS A 123 16.72 -25.65 0.42
C LYS A 123 16.19 -27.01 -0.05
N LEU A 124 15.66 -27.83 0.86
CA LEU A 124 15.07 -29.12 0.52
C LEU A 124 13.82 -28.95 -0.36
N ALA A 125 12.94 -28.01 -0.02
CA ALA A 125 11.76 -27.69 -0.81
C ALA A 125 12.14 -27.19 -2.21
N CYS A 126 13.09 -26.26 -2.30
CA CYS A 126 13.63 -25.76 -3.57
C CYS A 126 14.18 -26.90 -4.46
N ASN A 127 15.01 -27.77 -3.91
CA ASN A 127 15.53 -28.93 -4.66
C ASN A 127 14.41 -29.91 -5.04
N GLY A 128 13.41 -30.05 -4.17
CA GLY A 128 12.25 -30.92 -4.38
C GLY A 128 11.44 -30.51 -5.60
N VAL A 129 11.07 -29.23 -5.72
CA VAL A 129 10.29 -28.74 -6.88
C VAL A 129 11.10 -28.84 -8.18
N LYS A 130 12.39 -28.51 -8.15
CA LYS A 130 13.25 -28.62 -9.35
C LYS A 130 13.44 -30.06 -9.84
N THR A 131 13.49 -31.03 -8.91
CA THR A 131 13.76 -32.43 -9.25
C THR A 131 12.48 -33.22 -9.56
N TYR A 132 11.40 -32.94 -8.83
CA TYR A 132 10.17 -33.76 -8.84
C TYR A 132 8.91 -32.97 -9.20
N GLY A 133 9.02 -31.65 -9.38
CA GLY A 133 7.88 -30.76 -9.61
C GLY A 133 7.28 -30.85 -11.00
N GLN A 134 7.90 -31.57 -11.96
CA GLN A 134 7.42 -31.64 -13.34
C GLN A 134 5.99 -32.18 -13.41
N ALA A 135 5.68 -33.26 -12.70
CA ALA A 135 4.32 -33.81 -12.69
C ALA A 135 3.30 -32.85 -12.06
N ALA A 136 3.68 -32.12 -11.00
CA ALA A 136 2.81 -31.11 -10.39
C ALA A 136 2.57 -29.94 -11.36
N TYR A 137 3.63 -29.47 -12.03
CA TYR A 137 3.54 -28.44 -13.05
C TYR A 137 2.64 -28.89 -14.21
N GLU A 138 2.86 -30.10 -14.73
CA GLU A 138 2.08 -30.71 -15.81
C GLU A 138 0.60 -30.93 -15.47
N ASN A 139 0.26 -31.08 -14.21
CA ASN A 139 -1.13 -31.26 -13.77
C ASN A 139 -1.79 -29.99 -13.25
N SER A 140 -1.08 -28.85 -13.18
CA SER A 140 -1.59 -27.62 -12.54
C SER A 140 -2.53 -26.76 -13.40
N LEU A 141 -2.74 -27.08 -14.69
CA LEU A 141 -3.49 -26.20 -15.59
C LEU A 141 -4.91 -25.91 -15.10
N GLY A 142 -5.23 -24.63 -14.87
CA GLY A 142 -6.56 -24.20 -14.45
C GLY A 142 -6.87 -24.41 -12.96
N HIS A 143 -5.93 -24.94 -12.16
CA HIS A 143 -6.12 -25.13 -10.72
C HIS A 143 -5.97 -23.84 -9.89
N SER A 144 -5.60 -22.72 -10.52
CA SER A 144 -5.65 -21.39 -9.88
C SER A 144 -7.06 -20.83 -9.75
N GLU A 145 -8.07 -21.36 -10.45
CA GLU A 145 -9.42 -20.80 -10.33
C GLU A 145 -9.98 -21.14 -8.95
N VAL A 146 -9.86 -20.17 -8.04
CA VAL A 146 -10.25 -20.30 -6.63
C VAL A 146 -11.75 -20.55 -6.54
N ASN A 147 -12.12 -21.63 -5.84
CA ASN A 147 -13.47 -21.80 -5.32
C ASN A 147 -13.81 -20.53 -4.51
N PRO A 148 -14.96 -19.87 -4.73
CA PRO A 148 -15.36 -18.66 -3.99
C PRO A 148 -15.15 -18.73 -2.46
N GLU A 149 -15.19 -19.92 -1.88
CA GLU A 149 -14.93 -20.19 -0.46
C GLU A 149 -13.45 -20.04 -0.02
N GLU A 150 -12.49 -19.97 -0.94
CA GLU A 150 -11.06 -19.74 -0.64
C GLU A 150 -10.59 -18.30 -0.93
N LYS A 151 -11.53 -17.38 -1.20
CA LYS A 151 -11.22 -15.94 -1.27
C LYS A 151 -10.99 -15.43 0.16
N TRP A 152 -9.82 -14.85 0.42
CA TRP A 152 -9.57 -14.13 1.68
C TRP A 152 -9.67 -12.63 1.46
N ILE A 153 -10.60 -11.99 2.15
CA ILE A 153 -10.82 -10.55 2.05
C ILE A 153 -10.28 -9.92 3.35
N PRO A 154 -9.43 -8.88 3.28
CA PRO A 154 -8.97 -8.19 4.48
C PRO A 154 -10.16 -7.64 5.27
N GLU A 155 -10.32 -8.13 6.50
CA GLU A 155 -11.39 -7.69 7.42
C GLU A 155 -10.93 -6.54 8.32
N GLU A 156 -9.63 -6.47 8.60
CA GLU A 156 -9.05 -5.55 9.58
C GLU A 156 -8.82 -4.14 9.03
N ILE A 157 -8.93 -3.97 7.72
CA ILE A 157 -8.73 -2.69 7.02
C ILE A 157 -10.10 -2.13 6.63
N PRO A 158 -10.53 -1.00 7.21
CA PRO A 158 -11.85 -0.43 6.92
C PRO A 158 -12.03 -0.06 5.44
N HIS A 159 -13.23 -0.28 4.91
CA HIS A 159 -13.71 0.21 3.61
C HIS A 159 -12.99 -0.31 2.34
N ILE A 160 -12.12 -1.32 2.45
CA ILE A 160 -11.43 -1.94 1.29
C ILE A 160 -12.11 -3.23 0.84
N SER A 161 -12.84 -3.94 1.70
CA SER A 161 -13.36 -5.30 1.41
C SER A 161 -14.09 -5.41 0.06
N ARG A 162 -15.01 -4.48 -0.24
CA ARG A 162 -15.75 -4.45 -1.51
C ARG A 162 -14.86 -4.22 -2.73
N ASP A 163 -13.80 -3.42 -2.59
CA ASP A 163 -12.89 -3.16 -3.69
C ASP A 163 -11.87 -4.30 -3.86
N PHE A 164 -11.53 -4.96 -2.76
CA PHE A 164 -10.70 -6.16 -2.76
C PHE A 164 -11.41 -7.34 -3.43
N GLU A 165 -12.73 -7.50 -3.25
CA GLU A 165 -13.52 -8.49 -3.97
C GLU A 165 -13.39 -8.36 -5.49
N LYS A 166 -13.42 -7.12 -6.01
CA LYS A 166 -13.25 -6.85 -7.45
C LYS A 166 -11.87 -7.28 -7.96
N VAL A 167 -10.85 -7.25 -7.10
CA VAL A 167 -9.51 -7.73 -7.47
C VAL A 167 -9.57 -9.22 -7.82
N TYR A 168 -10.31 -10.04 -7.07
CA TYR A 168 -10.48 -11.45 -7.42
C TYR A 168 -11.19 -11.67 -8.75
N ASP A 169 -12.19 -10.84 -9.06
CA ASP A 169 -12.95 -10.96 -10.31
C ASP A 169 -12.10 -10.54 -11.53
N ALA A 170 -11.22 -9.55 -11.35
CA ALA A 170 -10.31 -9.06 -12.39
C ALA A 170 -9.04 -9.93 -12.52
N CYS A 171 -8.55 -10.52 -11.43
CA CYS A 171 -7.27 -11.22 -11.36
C CYS A 171 -7.43 -12.74 -11.23
N LYS A 172 -8.21 -13.36 -12.13
CA LYS A 172 -8.58 -14.78 -12.07
C LYS A 172 -7.40 -15.76 -12.06
N THR A 173 -6.24 -15.30 -12.52
CA THR A 173 -5.02 -16.10 -12.61
C THR A 173 -4.10 -15.97 -11.39
N GLN A 174 -4.45 -15.18 -10.37
CA GLN A 174 -3.55 -14.89 -9.24
C GLN A 174 -4.26 -14.91 -7.88
N THR A 175 -5.36 -15.62 -7.79
CA THR A 175 -6.25 -15.56 -6.64
C THR A 175 -5.59 -16.15 -5.39
N ALA A 176 -4.73 -17.17 -5.50
CA ALA A 176 -3.98 -17.71 -4.36
C ALA A 176 -2.98 -16.68 -3.81
N THR A 177 -2.24 -16.02 -4.71
CA THR A 177 -1.29 -14.95 -4.36
C THR A 177 -2.01 -13.78 -3.69
N ILE A 178 -3.10 -13.29 -4.28
CA ILE A 178 -3.89 -12.18 -3.73
C ILE A 178 -4.47 -12.53 -2.36
N GLY A 179 -5.01 -13.73 -2.20
CA GLY A 179 -5.54 -14.20 -0.92
C GLY A 179 -4.48 -14.36 0.15
N SER A 180 -3.30 -14.87 -0.21
CA SER A 180 -2.18 -14.93 0.74
C SER A 180 -1.67 -13.54 1.14
N CYS A 181 -1.63 -12.55 0.22
CA CYS A 181 -1.32 -11.16 0.58
C CYS A 181 -2.29 -10.60 1.63
N ALA A 182 -3.59 -10.83 1.43
CA ALA A 182 -4.64 -10.40 2.35
C ALA A 182 -4.51 -11.10 3.72
N LEU A 183 -4.31 -12.42 3.72
CA LEU A 183 -4.13 -13.22 4.93
C LEU A 183 -2.89 -12.77 5.72
N ASN A 184 -1.75 -12.56 5.06
CA ASN A 184 -0.54 -12.07 5.72
C ASN A 184 -0.78 -10.72 6.40
N SER A 185 -1.57 -9.84 5.75
CA SER A 185 -1.94 -8.55 6.33
C SER A 185 -2.81 -8.72 7.58
N ASP A 186 -3.89 -9.50 7.51
CA ASP A 186 -4.78 -9.72 8.66
C ASP A 186 -4.06 -10.40 9.82
N MET A 187 -3.19 -11.38 9.54
CA MET A 187 -2.36 -12.03 10.56
C MET A 187 -1.41 -11.04 11.23
N CYS A 188 -0.80 -10.13 10.46
CA CYS A 188 0.01 -9.03 11.00
C CYS A 188 -0.84 -8.12 11.91
N TYR A 189 -2.06 -7.77 11.48
CA TYR A 189 -2.98 -6.92 12.26
C TYR A 189 -3.38 -7.53 13.60
N ARG A 190 -3.61 -8.84 13.64
CA ARG A 190 -4.00 -9.59 14.85
C ARG A 190 -2.86 -9.72 15.87
N ASN A 191 -1.62 -9.41 15.50
CA ASN A 191 -0.47 -9.47 16.38
C ASN A 191 0.26 -8.11 16.52
N PRO A 192 -0.38 -7.11 17.17
CA PRO A 192 0.14 -5.74 17.25
C PRO A 192 1.42 -5.63 18.11
N SER A 193 1.77 -6.66 18.86
CA SER A 193 3.01 -6.71 19.65
C SER A 193 4.26 -6.80 18.78
N ILE A 194 4.12 -7.23 17.51
CA ILE A 194 5.25 -7.42 16.59
C ILE A 194 5.44 -6.17 15.71
N LEU A 195 4.36 -5.64 15.14
CA LEU A 195 4.40 -4.54 14.16
C LEU A 195 3.23 -3.58 14.37
N PRO A 196 3.44 -2.26 14.15
CA PRO A 196 2.34 -1.30 14.14
C PRO A 196 1.38 -1.60 12.96
N LYS A 197 0.08 -1.33 13.14
CA LYS A 197 -0.97 -1.58 12.12
C LYS A 197 -0.61 -0.97 10.76
N GLN A 198 0.00 0.20 10.78
CA GLN A 198 0.52 0.91 9.62
C GLN A 198 1.52 0.08 8.79
N ALA A 199 2.37 -0.70 9.46
CA ALA A 199 3.32 -1.59 8.79
C ALA A 199 2.60 -2.80 8.14
N CYS A 200 1.49 -3.28 8.71
CA CYS A 200 0.70 -4.35 8.12
C CYS A 200 -0.01 -3.92 6.83
N VAL A 201 -0.52 -2.67 6.77
CA VAL A 201 -1.03 -2.06 5.52
C VAL A 201 0.09 -1.96 4.50
N LEU A 202 1.26 -1.49 4.92
CA LEU A 202 2.41 -1.36 4.03
C LEU A 202 2.86 -2.70 3.46
N ASN A 203 2.81 -3.77 4.26
CA ASN A 203 3.08 -5.12 3.79
C ASN A 203 2.05 -5.59 2.75
N LEU A 204 0.76 -5.30 2.94
CA LEU A 204 -0.26 -5.59 1.93
C LEU A 204 0.00 -4.85 0.62
N ILE A 205 0.30 -3.54 0.70
CA ILE A 205 0.64 -2.70 -0.47
C ILE A 205 1.82 -3.31 -1.22
N ARG A 206 2.90 -3.67 -0.51
CA ARG A 206 4.11 -4.27 -1.12
C ARG A 206 3.81 -5.62 -1.75
N CYS A 207 3.05 -6.46 -1.07
CA CYS A 207 2.67 -7.79 -1.56
C CYS A 207 1.87 -7.69 -2.87
N LEU A 208 0.85 -6.83 -2.89
CA LEU A 208 0.04 -6.58 -4.09
C LEU A 208 0.87 -5.95 -5.22
N ASP A 209 1.76 -5.00 -4.95
CA ASP A 209 2.64 -4.40 -5.95
C ASP A 209 3.65 -5.41 -6.52
N SER A 210 4.16 -6.33 -5.70
CA SER A 210 5.07 -7.39 -6.18
C SER A 210 4.41 -8.37 -7.15
N THR A 211 3.09 -8.56 -7.06
CA THR A 211 2.37 -9.44 -8.01
C THR A 211 2.49 -8.98 -9.46
N ARG A 212 2.83 -7.70 -9.70
CA ARG A 212 2.91 -7.09 -11.02
C ARG A 212 3.82 -7.82 -12.00
N GLN A 213 4.97 -8.28 -11.54
CA GLN A 213 5.93 -9.00 -12.41
C GLN A 213 5.38 -10.34 -12.86
N ASP A 214 4.52 -10.92 -12.03
CA ASP A 214 3.90 -12.21 -12.24
C ASP A 214 2.53 -12.07 -12.88
N ARG A 215 2.01 -10.88 -13.17
CA ARG A 215 0.68 -10.73 -13.78
C ARG A 215 0.73 -11.16 -15.24
N ASN A 216 -0.25 -11.98 -15.65
CA ASN A 216 -0.64 -12.02 -17.05
C ASN A 216 -0.98 -10.57 -17.43
N PRO A 217 -0.59 -10.03 -18.60
CA PRO A 217 -0.91 -8.66 -19.03
C PRO A 217 -2.41 -8.39 -19.26
N ASP A 218 -3.25 -8.76 -18.31
CA ASP A 218 -4.65 -8.37 -18.19
C ASP A 218 -4.70 -6.97 -17.57
N GLU A 219 -4.96 -5.98 -18.42
CA GLU A 219 -5.07 -4.58 -18.04
C GLU A 219 -6.12 -4.36 -16.93
N ASN A 220 -7.16 -5.20 -16.84
CA ASN A 220 -8.19 -5.07 -15.82
C ASN A 220 -7.69 -5.45 -14.43
N CYS A 221 -6.85 -6.48 -14.32
CA CYS A 221 -6.26 -6.90 -13.05
C CYS A 221 -5.32 -5.82 -12.50
N ASP A 222 -4.48 -5.24 -13.37
CA ASP A 222 -3.61 -4.13 -13.04
C ASP A 222 -4.42 -2.94 -12.48
N VAL A 223 -5.48 -2.53 -13.19
CA VAL A 223 -6.35 -1.43 -12.76
C VAL A 223 -7.03 -1.74 -11.41
N ALA A 224 -7.59 -2.93 -11.22
CA ALA A 224 -8.26 -3.31 -9.98
C ALA A 224 -7.32 -3.26 -8.77
N ILE A 225 -6.08 -3.76 -8.93
CA ILE A 225 -5.06 -3.68 -7.88
C ILE A 225 -4.66 -2.23 -7.62
N GLU A 226 -4.46 -1.42 -8.67
CA GLU A 226 -4.10 -0.01 -8.53
C GLU A 226 -5.19 0.80 -7.78
N GLU A 227 -6.47 0.53 -8.03
CA GLU A 227 -7.59 1.13 -7.29
C GLU A 227 -7.54 0.81 -5.79
N VAL A 228 -7.27 -0.46 -5.44
CA VAL A 228 -7.12 -0.90 -4.05
C VAL A 228 -5.90 -0.26 -3.40
N LEU A 229 -4.75 -0.26 -4.08
CA LEU A 229 -3.53 0.38 -3.59
C LEU A 229 -3.74 1.87 -3.30
N TRP A 230 -4.46 2.57 -4.19
CA TRP A 230 -4.80 3.99 -3.99
C TRP A 230 -5.66 4.20 -2.75
N LYS A 231 -6.63 3.32 -2.49
CA LYS A 231 -7.47 3.38 -1.28
C LYS A 231 -6.66 3.12 -0.01
N LEU A 232 -5.77 2.13 -0.03
CA LEU A 232 -4.89 1.82 1.10
C LEU A 232 -3.98 3.01 1.46
N VAL A 233 -3.45 3.72 0.45
CA VAL A 233 -2.60 4.91 0.67
C VAL A 233 -3.41 6.13 1.10
N SER A 234 -4.61 6.31 0.55
CA SER A 234 -5.45 7.49 0.81
C SER A 234 -6.29 7.41 2.09
N THR A 235 -6.34 6.24 2.73
CA THR A 235 -7.02 6.06 4.01
C THR A 235 -6.25 6.83 5.09
N LYS A 236 -6.64 8.09 5.30
CA LYS A 236 -6.35 8.78 6.56
C LYS A 236 -7.03 7.96 7.65
N GLU A 237 -6.28 7.43 8.62
CA GLU A 237 -6.90 6.83 9.79
C GLU A 237 -7.91 7.84 10.34
N GLN A 238 -9.19 7.50 10.27
CA GLN A 238 -10.23 8.27 10.94
C GLN A 238 -9.89 8.22 12.42
N LYS A 239 -9.37 9.33 12.93
CA LYS A 239 -9.05 9.50 14.33
C LYS A 239 -10.33 9.17 15.12
N PRO A 240 -10.33 8.22 16.06
CA PRO A 240 -11.42 8.14 17.02
C PRO A 240 -11.51 9.49 17.73
N GLU A 241 -12.72 10.02 17.88
CA GLU A 241 -13.03 11.40 18.26
C GLU A 241 -12.50 11.85 19.63
N ASN A 242 -11.68 11.07 20.34
CA ASN A 242 -11.25 11.35 21.73
C ASN A 242 -9.83 10.88 22.12
N SER A 243 -8.87 10.72 21.19
CA SER A 243 -7.48 10.37 21.57
C SER A 243 -6.47 11.50 21.31
N ASP A 244 -6.02 12.13 22.40
CA ASP A 244 -4.89 13.06 22.48
C ASP A 244 -3.54 12.30 22.41
N GLY A 245 -3.39 11.47 21.39
CA GLY A 245 -2.17 10.71 21.10
C GLY A 245 -1.52 11.20 19.83
N GLU A 246 -0.21 11.41 19.90
CA GLU A 246 0.69 11.88 18.84
C GLU A 246 0.50 11.06 17.55
N SER A 247 0.02 11.74 16.51
CA SER A 247 -0.23 11.19 15.17
C SER A 247 1.09 10.86 14.50
N GLY A 248 1.51 9.60 14.56
CA GLY A 248 2.57 9.08 13.71
C GLY A 248 2.07 9.03 12.27
N ASP A 249 2.39 10.08 11.49
CA ASP A 249 2.06 10.15 10.07
C ASP A 249 2.56 8.90 9.32
N LEU A 250 1.62 7.99 9.02
CA LEU A 250 1.80 6.87 8.09
C LEU A 250 2.50 7.32 6.80
N ASN A 251 2.30 8.58 6.41
CA ASN A 251 2.91 9.21 5.26
C ASN A 251 4.45 9.18 5.27
N ILE A 252 5.17 9.44 6.37
CA ILE A 252 6.62 9.69 6.27
C ILE A 252 7.45 8.40 6.20
N LEU A 253 7.14 7.40 7.03
CA LEU A 253 7.88 6.14 7.08
C LEU A 253 7.46 5.14 6.01
N ALA A 254 6.18 5.09 5.63
CA ALA A 254 5.75 4.31 4.47
C ALA A 254 6.37 4.86 3.19
N MET A 255 6.50 6.18 3.04
CA MET A 255 7.15 6.80 1.88
C MET A 255 8.63 6.46 1.78
N GLN A 256 9.41 6.48 2.87
CA GLN A 256 10.87 6.30 2.79
C GLN A 256 11.29 4.88 2.35
N GLY A 257 10.57 3.85 2.81
CA GLY A 257 10.83 2.47 2.40
C GLY A 257 10.34 2.16 0.98
N VAL A 258 9.31 2.88 0.53
CA VAL A 258 8.70 2.70 -0.78
C VAL A 258 9.40 3.49 -1.88
N LEU A 259 9.99 4.66 -1.55
CA LEU A 259 10.80 5.45 -2.49
C LEU A 259 12.14 4.80 -2.84
N LYS A 260 12.63 3.87 -2.02
CA LYS A 260 13.89 3.15 -2.26
C LYS A 260 13.75 2.03 -3.30
N ASN A 261 12.53 1.53 -3.57
CA ASN A 261 12.29 0.48 -4.57
C ASN A 261 11.62 1.08 -5.82
N GLN A 262 12.13 0.77 -7.00
CA GLN A 262 11.67 1.37 -8.27
C GLN A 262 10.32 0.80 -8.74
N THR A 263 9.24 1.01 -8.01
CA THR A 263 7.90 0.55 -8.45
C THR A 263 6.87 1.68 -8.51
N PHE A 264 5.62 1.31 -8.84
CA PHE A 264 4.43 2.14 -9.08
C PHE A 264 4.28 3.32 -8.11
N VAL A 265 4.68 3.14 -6.86
CA VAL A 265 4.60 4.22 -5.86
C VAL A 265 5.59 5.35 -6.11
N LYS A 266 6.73 5.11 -6.78
CA LYS A 266 7.58 6.20 -7.30
C LYS A 266 6.85 7.00 -8.38
N LYS A 267 6.06 6.36 -9.24
CA LYS A 267 5.24 7.06 -10.25
C LYS A 267 4.12 7.84 -9.59
N ILE A 268 3.40 7.26 -8.63
CA ILE A 268 2.38 7.96 -7.84
C ILE A 268 3.00 9.12 -7.06
N TYR A 269 4.13 8.90 -6.37
CA TYR A 269 4.84 9.95 -5.65
C TYR A 269 5.27 11.07 -6.59
N LEU A 270 5.86 10.75 -7.74
CA LEU A 270 6.22 11.75 -8.74
C LEU A 270 4.99 12.51 -9.24
N GLN A 271 3.85 11.85 -9.42
CA GLN A 271 2.60 12.52 -9.79
C GLN A 271 2.05 13.41 -8.67
N ILE A 272 2.06 12.96 -7.42
CA ILE A 272 1.62 13.74 -6.25
C ILE A 272 2.56 14.92 -6.01
N VAL A 273 3.88 14.73 -6.11
CA VAL A 273 4.89 15.79 -5.99
C VAL A 273 4.79 16.76 -7.16
N HIS A 274 4.55 16.30 -8.38
CA HIS A 274 4.31 17.20 -9.51
C HIS A 274 3.01 17.99 -9.33
N ALA A 275 1.93 17.36 -8.85
CA ALA A 275 0.66 18.03 -8.59
C ALA A 275 0.80 19.09 -7.48
N THR A 276 1.45 18.75 -6.37
CA THR A 276 1.68 19.69 -5.25
C THR A 276 2.67 20.79 -5.59
N SER A 277 3.73 20.47 -6.35
CA SER A 277 4.66 21.47 -6.90
C SER A 277 3.92 22.43 -7.83
N SER A 278 3.09 21.91 -8.76
CA SER A 278 2.31 22.74 -9.68
C SER A 278 1.35 23.68 -8.96
N PHE A 279 0.71 23.21 -7.87
CA PHE A 279 -0.11 24.06 -7.01
C PHE A 279 0.70 25.18 -6.35
N SER A 280 1.91 24.87 -5.87
CA SER A 280 2.82 25.86 -5.29
C SER A 280 3.23 26.93 -6.30
N TRP A 281 3.51 26.55 -7.55
CA TRP A 281 3.81 27.48 -8.65
C TRP A 281 2.62 28.36 -9.02
N ILE A 282 1.42 27.79 -9.11
CA ILE A 282 0.20 28.57 -9.39
C ILE A 282 -0.04 29.62 -8.31
N VAL A 283 0.08 29.25 -7.04
CA VAL A 283 -0.05 30.19 -5.91
C VAL A 283 1.01 31.28 -5.99
N TYR A 284 2.27 30.94 -6.29
CA TYR A 284 3.35 31.90 -6.47
C TYR A 284 3.05 32.90 -7.59
N PHE A 285 2.63 32.44 -8.77
CA PHE A 285 2.29 33.31 -9.90
C PHE A 285 1.10 34.22 -9.60
N CYS A 286 0.07 33.74 -8.89
CA CYS A 286 -1.05 34.56 -8.45
C CYS A 286 -0.62 35.71 -7.53
N ILE A 287 0.31 35.46 -6.59
CA ILE A 287 0.84 36.48 -5.68
C ILE A 287 1.66 37.51 -6.46
N VAL A 288 2.58 37.07 -7.34
CA VAL A 288 3.41 37.96 -8.14
C VAL A 288 2.54 38.83 -9.06
N PHE A 289 1.55 38.25 -9.73
CA PHE A 289 0.63 38.98 -10.61
C PHE A 289 -0.19 40.01 -9.83
N SER A 290 -0.67 39.67 -8.63
CA SER A 290 -1.36 40.61 -7.74
C SER A 290 -0.47 41.78 -7.33
N CYS A 291 0.80 41.52 -7.00
CA CYS A 291 1.77 42.58 -6.68
C CYS A 291 2.01 43.51 -7.88
N ILE A 292 2.21 42.96 -9.08
CA ILE A 292 2.40 43.75 -10.29
C ILE A 292 1.17 44.61 -10.59
N LEU A 293 -0.03 44.05 -10.50
CA LEU A 293 -1.29 44.79 -10.67
C LEU A 293 -1.39 45.94 -9.66
N CYS A 294 -1.09 45.70 -8.39
CA CYS A 294 -1.08 46.74 -7.37
C CYS A 294 -0.06 47.84 -7.68
N SER A 295 1.16 47.48 -8.09
CA SER A 295 2.18 48.46 -8.48
C SER A 295 1.75 49.29 -9.69
N VAL A 296 1.15 48.67 -10.71
CA VAL A 296 0.64 49.37 -11.90
C VAL A 296 -0.50 50.32 -11.53
N ILE A 297 -1.44 49.89 -10.68
CA ILE A 297 -2.54 50.74 -10.19
C ILE A 297 -1.99 51.95 -9.42
N LEU A 298 -1.02 51.73 -8.53
CA LEU A 298 -0.37 52.82 -7.79
C LEU A 298 0.38 53.79 -8.72
N LEU A 299 1.04 53.27 -9.75
CA LEU A 299 1.78 54.08 -10.73
C LEU A 299 0.82 54.91 -11.59
N ILE A 300 -0.31 54.33 -12.04
CA ILE A 300 -1.38 55.06 -12.75
C ILE A 300 -1.99 56.14 -11.85
N ALA A 301 -2.23 55.85 -10.56
CA ALA A 301 -2.75 56.82 -9.61
C ALA A 301 -1.77 57.98 -9.38
N ALA A 302 -0.47 57.69 -9.28
CA ALA A 302 0.57 58.71 -9.14
C ALA A 302 0.68 59.60 -10.39
N LEU A 303 0.64 59.01 -11.60
CA LEU A 303 0.64 59.76 -12.85
C LEU A 303 -0.57 60.69 -12.98
N ARG A 304 -1.77 60.20 -12.61
CA ARG A 304 -3.00 61.01 -12.58
C ARG A 304 -2.94 62.15 -11.56
N ASN A 305 -2.33 61.94 -10.40
CA ASN A 305 -2.16 63.01 -9.41
C ASN A 305 -1.13 64.06 -9.87
N GLY A 306 -0.09 63.65 -10.60
CA GLY A 306 0.90 64.58 -11.16
C GLY A 306 0.32 65.58 -12.16
N GLU A 307 -0.64 65.16 -13.00
CA GLU A 307 -1.33 66.06 -13.93
C GLU A 307 -2.21 67.10 -13.21
N ASN A 308 -2.79 66.75 -12.05
CA ASN A 308 -3.61 67.68 -11.28
C ASN A 308 -2.79 68.77 -10.56
N GLU A 309 -1.53 68.50 -10.19
CA GLU A 309 -0.67 69.53 -9.59
C GLU A 309 -0.20 70.58 -10.60
N ASP A 310 -0.07 70.23 -11.89
CA ASP A 310 0.35 71.19 -12.92
C ASP A 310 -0.79 72.18 -13.29
N TYR A 311 -2.05 71.76 -13.19
CA TYR A 311 -3.21 72.67 -13.28
C TYR A 311 -3.29 73.64 -12.08
N GLY A 312 -2.87 73.22 -10.88
CA GLY A 312 -2.84 74.06 -9.69
C GLY A 312 -1.72 75.10 -9.70
N ARG A 313 -0.54 74.74 -10.23
CA ARG A 313 0.61 75.66 -10.32
C ARG A 313 0.44 76.69 -11.44
N ARG A 314 -0.25 76.35 -12.54
CA ARG A 314 -0.55 77.30 -13.62
C ARG A 314 -1.58 78.36 -13.22
N ARG A 315 -2.57 78.02 -12.38
CA ARG A 315 -3.49 79.04 -11.81
C ARG A 315 -2.81 80.01 -10.85
N ARG A 316 -1.81 79.56 -10.09
CA ARG A 316 -1.13 80.41 -9.11
C ARG A 316 -0.22 81.47 -9.75
N TYR A 317 0.11 81.37 -11.04
CA TYR A 317 0.85 82.41 -11.76
C TYR A 317 -0.05 83.52 -12.31
N ASP A 318 -1.35 83.23 -12.55
CA ASP A 318 -2.32 84.24 -13.02
C ASP A 318 -2.95 85.05 -11.87
N ASP A 319 -3.00 84.51 -10.65
CA ASP A 319 -3.53 85.23 -9.47
C ASP A 319 -2.52 86.22 -8.85
N ASP A 320 -1.21 86.09 -9.14
CA ASP A 320 -0.19 87.00 -8.61
C ASP A 320 -0.10 88.34 -9.39
N VAL A 321 -0.85 88.51 -10.48
CA VAL A 321 -0.95 89.79 -11.22
C VAL A 321 -2.15 90.63 -10.78
N ILE A 322 -3.12 90.05 -10.06
CA ILE A 322 -4.33 90.74 -9.63
C ILE A 322 -4.58 90.46 -8.16
N ASN A 323 -3.77 91.03 -7.26
CA ASN A 323 -4.22 91.52 -5.95
C ASN A 323 -3.08 92.16 -5.16
N VAL A 324 -2.54 93.27 -5.68
CA VAL A 324 -1.99 94.31 -4.82
C VAL A 324 -3.15 95.21 -4.40
N ARG A 325 -3.86 94.85 -3.32
CA ARG A 325 -4.41 95.81 -2.36
C ARG A 325 -5.24 95.18 -1.23
N VAL A 326 -5.02 95.76 -0.04
CA VAL A 326 -5.93 95.87 1.11
C VAL A 326 -5.88 94.64 2.04
N THR A 327 -4.99 94.66 3.05
CA THR A 327 -5.25 95.10 4.46
C THR A 327 -6.43 94.36 5.11
N SER A 328 -6.42 93.86 6.34
CA SER A 328 -5.49 93.88 7.48
C SER A 328 -6.20 93.13 8.62
N THR A 329 -5.45 92.78 9.68
CA THR A 329 -5.90 92.52 11.08
C THR A 329 -6.80 91.28 11.31
N SER A 330 -6.65 90.46 12.35
CA SER A 330 -5.92 90.53 13.61
C SER A 330 -5.91 89.14 14.30
N SER A 331 -4.94 88.94 15.22
CA SER A 331 -5.01 88.20 16.50
C SER A 331 -5.58 86.77 16.51
N GLY A 332 -4.97 85.73 17.09
CA GLY A 332 -3.83 85.63 17.98
C GLY A 332 -3.88 84.27 18.71
N VAL A 333 -2.84 84.01 19.52
CA VAL A 333 -2.82 83.17 20.73
C VAL A 333 -2.69 81.64 20.56
N ASP A 334 -1.42 81.23 20.69
CA ASP A 334 -0.86 80.25 21.65
C ASP A 334 -1.08 78.72 21.60
N SER A 335 0.08 78.06 21.41
CA SER A 335 0.76 77.14 22.34
C SER A 335 0.20 75.73 22.65
N LYS A 336 1.00 74.74 22.19
CA LYS A 336 1.73 73.73 23.01
C LYS A 336 1.06 72.36 23.33
N LYS A 337 1.54 71.34 22.58
CA LYS A 337 2.26 70.10 23.00
C LYS A 337 1.56 69.01 23.85
N THR A 338 1.92 67.76 23.48
CA THR A 338 2.00 66.50 24.28
C THR A 338 0.74 65.61 24.22
N SER A 339 0.73 64.53 23.43
CA SER A 339 1.24 63.14 23.63
C SER A 339 0.34 62.19 24.45
N THR A 340 0.16 61.01 23.84
CA THR A 340 -0.01 59.65 24.40
C THR A 340 -1.33 59.15 25.00
N THR A 341 -1.69 57.96 24.47
CA THR A 341 -2.28 56.74 25.08
C THR A 341 -3.80 56.60 25.30
N SER A 342 -4.35 55.61 24.57
CA SER A 342 -5.24 54.50 24.97
C SER A 342 -6.37 54.73 25.97
N GLU A 343 -7.61 54.39 25.59
CA GLU A 343 -8.33 53.21 26.12
C GLU A 343 -9.71 53.04 25.47
N ALA A 344 -10.21 51.81 25.56
CA ALA A 344 -11.47 51.31 25.03
C ALA A 344 -12.69 51.78 25.84
N SER A 345 -13.87 51.81 25.20
CA SER A 345 -15.16 51.51 25.86
C SER A 345 -16.27 51.23 24.84
N GLU A 346 -16.71 49.97 24.83
CA GLU A 346 -18.10 49.54 24.96
C GLU A 346 -19.23 50.59 24.80
N MET A 347 -20.18 50.35 23.88
CA MET A 347 -21.59 50.54 24.23
C MET A 347 -22.55 49.67 23.42
N SER A 348 -23.35 48.94 24.20
CA SER A 348 -24.46 48.05 23.88
C SER A 348 -25.63 48.72 23.14
N LYS A 349 -26.33 47.97 22.25
CA LYS A 349 -27.76 48.13 21.96
C LYS A 349 -28.40 46.89 21.31
N LYS A 350 -29.13 46.13 22.14
CA LYS A 350 -30.42 45.42 21.97
C LYS A 350 -30.90 44.93 20.57
N SER A 351 -31.05 43.59 20.47
CA SER A 351 -32.22 42.74 20.08
C SER A 351 -33.53 43.38 19.56
N PRO A 352 -34.41 42.67 18.78
CA PRO A 352 -34.78 41.25 18.99
C PRO A 352 -35.17 40.34 17.78
N SER A 353 -35.07 39.03 18.03
CA SER A 353 -36.04 37.94 17.74
C SER A 353 -36.79 37.87 16.40
N SER A 354 -36.60 36.77 15.66
CA SER A 354 -37.72 35.86 15.30
C SER A 354 -37.22 34.51 14.77
N LYS A 355 -37.83 33.45 15.31
CA LYS A 355 -37.78 32.05 14.86
C LYS A 355 -38.39 31.87 13.47
N LYS A 356 -37.86 30.93 12.69
CA LYS A 356 -38.56 29.68 12.37
C LYS A 356 -37.58 28.61 11.91
#